data_AF-A0A450S3Y2-F1
#
_entry.id   AF-A0A450S3Y2-F1
#
_cell.length_a   1.000
_cell.length_b   1.000
_cell.length_c   1.000
_cell.angle_alpha   90.00
_cell.angle_beta   90.00
_cell.angle_gamma   90.00
#
_symmetry.space_group_name_H-M   'P 1'
#
loop_
_entity.id
_entity.type
_entity.pdbx_description
1 polymer ?
#
loop_
_entity_poly.entity_id
_entity_poly.type
_entity_poly.pdbx_seq_one_letter_code
_entity_poly.pdbx_strand_id
1 'polypeptide(L)'
;MKTDTPHPEQVSELTRGITLPLPAINEELLRVIVETLAKAWAELLTRHTNLLGQDEPAITALMEARLNTLRNEEPLWEMLVSAAIRGREMISYDGSHLEKRPDLSLLLTEARHPNFPLIIECKLIDAKTKPVRLYCNDGLARFINGEYAWYDQQAVMLAYVRDTSTIATSLMPHLGKHRNKETDPFASEQLPEAIGTTDLDLARSKHGRNFRYIGSRHYAPGPIVVWHLWAFSFDAETA
;
A
#
# COMPACT_ATOMS: atom_id res chain seq x y z
N MET A 1 15.15 24.12 -3.35
CA MET A 1 15.67 23.37 -2.18
C MET A 1 14.47 23.15 -1.27
N LYS A 2 13.82 21.98 -1.31
CA LYS A 2 12.75 21.68 -0.35
C LYS A 2 13.44 21.54 0.99
N THR A 3 13.08 22.37 1.95
CA THR A 3 13.60 22.32 3.30
C THR A 3 12.84 21.23 4.04
N ASP A 4 13.53 20.17 4.48
CA ASP A 4 13.00 19.07 5.31
C ASP A 4 12.67 19.55 6.74
N THR A 5 12.13 20.77 6.86
CA THR A 5 11.81 21.40 8.14
C THR A 5 10.46 20.88 8.61
N PRO A 6 10.37 20.27 9.80
CA PRO A 6 9.10 19.80 10.34
C PRO A 6 8.08 20.95 10.46
N HIS A 7 6.81 20.63 10.16
CA HIS A 7 5.66 21.54 10.23
C HIS A 7 4.63 21.01 11.26
N PRO A 8 4.97 21.05 12.56
CA PRO A 8 4.16 20.46 13.62
C PRO A 8 2.74 21.02 13.71
N GLU A 9 2.54 22.29 13.35
CA GLU A 9 1.25 22.96 13.33
C GLU A 9 0.27 22.33 12.34
N GLN A 10 0.75 21.90 11.17
CA GLN A 10 -0.08 21.27 10.15
C GLN A 10 -0.48 19.85 10.58
N VAL A 11 0.48 19.10 11.14
CA VAL A 11 0.21 17.78 11.72
C VAL A 11 -0.83 17.90 12.84
N SER A 12 -0.65 18.87 13.74
CA SER A 12 -1.57 19.11 14.85
C SER A 12 -2.98 19.48 14.39
N GLU A 13 -3.13 20.22 13.29
CA GLU A 13 -4.44 20.55 12.73
C GLU A 13 -5.09 19.32 12.10
N LEU A 14 -4.32 18.58 11.30
CA LEU A 14 -4.79 17.37 10.62
C LEU A 14 -5.29 16.32 11.60
N THR A 15 -4.64 16.20 12.76
CA THR A 15 -4.95 15.18 13.78
C THR A 15 -5.78 15.72 14.95
N ARG A 16 -6.32 16.94 14.85
CA ARG A 16 -7.10 17.54 15.94
C ARG A 16 -8.32 16.67 16.26
N GLY A 17 -8.41 16.21 17.51
CA GLY A 17 -9.51 15.35 17.97
C GLY A 17 -9.39 13.89 17.54
N ILE A 18 -8.27 13.49 16.93
CA ILE A 18 -8.02 12.12 16.46
C ILE A 18 -7.04 11.43 17.42
N THR A 19 -7.37 10.21 17.84
CA THR A 19 -6.43 9.34 18.56
C THR A 19 -5.63 8.52 17.56
N LEU A 20 -4.30 8.61 17.64
CA LEU A 20 -3.38 7.89 16.76
C LEU A 20 -2.61 6.79 17.51
N PRO A 21 -2.24 5.69 16.82
CA PRO A 21 -2.65 5.35 15.45
C PRO A 21 -4.16 5.05 15.39
N LEU A 22 -4.75 5.18 14.21
CA LEU A 22 -6.16 4.82 13.99
C LEU A 22 -6.39 3.33 14.29
N PRO A 23 -7.60 2.94 14.73
CA PRO A 23 -7.94 1.53 14.95
C PRO A 23 -7.73 0.71 13.67
N ALA A 24 -7.11 -0.46 13.77
CA ALA A 24 -6.91 -1.35 12.63
C ALA A 24 -8.23 -1.62 11.88
N ILE A 25 -8.16 -1.63 10.56
CA ILE A 25 -9.24 -2.08 9.68
C ILE A 25 -9.46 -3.58 9.95
N ASN A 26 -10.73 -3.96 10.02
CA ASN A 26 -11.12 -5.37 10.16
C ASN A 26 -10.50 -6.20 9.01
N GLU A 27 -9.91 -7.35 9.36
CA GLU A 27 -9.20 -8.20 8.41
C GLU A 27 -10.11 -8.68 7.26
N GLU A 28 -11.39 -8.96 7.52
CA GLU A 28 -12.34 -9.35 6.48
C GLU A 28 -12.60 -8.21 5.48
N LEU A 29 -12.63 -6.96 5.95
CA LEU A 29 -12.76 -5.80 5.05
C LEU A 29 -11.49 -5.61 4.21
N LEU A 30 -10.31 -5.87 4.78
CA LEU A 30 -9.06 -5.86 4.00
C LEU A 30 -9.02 -6.98 2.96
N ARG A 31 -9.56 -8.17 3.27
CA ARG A 31 -9.73 -9.27 2.29
C ARG A 31 -10.60 -8.83 1.12
N VAL A 32 -11.77 -8.26 1.40
CA VAL A 32 -12.66 -7.72 0.36
C VAL A 32 -11.93 -6.67 -0.50
N ILE A 33 -11.12 -5.80 0.12
CA ILE A 33 -10.34 -4.79 -0.60
C ILE A 33 -9.32 -5.45 -1.55
N VAL A 34 -8.50 -6.38 -1.07
CA VAL A 34 -7.46 -7.01 -1.91
C VAL A 34 -8.05 -7.92 -2.99
N GLU A 35 -9.16 -8.61 -2.71
CA GLU A 35 -9.91 -9.39 -3.70
C GLU A 35 -10.50 -8.48 -4.79
N THR A 36 -11.03 -7.32 -4.42
CA THR A 36 -11.54 -6.33 -5.38
C THR A 36 -10.42 -5.72 -6.22
N LEU A 37 -9.25 -5.46 -5.63
CA LEU A 37 -8.05 -5.03 -6.37
C LEU A 37 -7.62 -6.10 -7.41
N ALA A 38 -7.57 -7.36 -6.99
CA ALA A 38 -7.22 -8.47 -7.88
C ALA A 38 -8.23 -8.64 -9.02
N LYS A 39 -9.53 -8.56 -8.72
CA LYS A 39 -10.61 -8.57 -9.72
C LYS A 39 -10.47 -7.40 -10.70
N ALA A 40 -10.30 -6.18 -10.21
CA ALA A 40 -10.13 -5.00 -11.05
C ALA A 40 -8.96 -5.16 -12.02
N TRP A 41 -7.84 -5.68 -11.53
CA TRP A 41 -6.67 -5.99 -12.36
C TRP A 41 -6.96 -7.05 -13.42
N ALA A 42 -7.54 -8.19 -13.03
CA ALA A 42 -7.86 -9.29 -13.94
C ALA A 42 -8.77 -8.81 -15.08
N GLU A 43 -9.77 -8.00 -14.78
CA GLU A 43 -10.65 -7.48 -15.81
C GLU A 43 -10.02 -6.37 -16.67
N LEU A 44 -9.01 -5.65 -16.18
CA LEU A 44 -8.25 -4.72 -17.03
C LEU A 44 -7.36 -5.50 -18.01
N LEU A 45 -6.77 -6.61 -17.57
CA LEU A 45 -5.99 -7.49 -18.45
C LEU A 45 -6.84 -8.06 -19.59
N THR A 46 -8.10 -8.43 -19.33
CA THR A 46 -8.99 -8.95 -20.39
C THR A 46 -9.43 -7.86 -21.37
N ARG A 47 -9.54 -6.60 -20.94
CA ARG A 47 -9.99 -5.47 -21.77
C ARG A 47 -8.87 -4.76 -22.52
N HIS A 48 -7.63 -4.85 -22.04
CA HIS A 48 -6.52 -4.07 -22.57
C HIS A 48 -5.32 -4.96 -22.92
N THR A 49 -5.20 -5.30 -24.21
CA THR A 49 -4.15 -6.21 -24.73
C THR A 49 -2.71 -5.72 -24.50
N ASN A 50 -2.48 -4.42 -24.35
CA ASN A 50 -1.16 -3.85 -24.09
C ASN A 50 -1.01 -3.29 -22.66
N LEU A 51 -1.82 -3.75 -21.69
CA LEU A 51 -1.75 -3.23 -20.32
C LEU A 51 -0.36 -3.44 -19.70
N LEU A 52 0.22 -4.64 -19.88
CA LEU A 52 1.53 -4.99 -19.32
C LEU A 52 2.67 -4.14 -19.90
N GLY A 53 2.53 -3.59 -21.10
CA GLY A 53 3.52 -2.72 -21.72
C GLY A 53 3.50 -1.28 -21.19
N GLN A 54 2.46 -0.87 -20.46
CA GLN A 54 2.31 0.50 -19.94
C GLN A 54 3.11 0.74 -18.67
N ASP A 55 3.49 1.98 -18.40
CA ASP A 55 4.19 2.34 -17.18
C ASP A 55 3.28 2.33 -15.93
N GLU A 56 3.91 2.40 -14.75
CA GLU A 56 3.24 2.33 -13.45
C GLU A 56 2.16 3.42 -13.28
N PRO A 57 2.39 4.70 -13.64
CA PRO A 57 1.34 5.71 -13.58
C PRO A 57 0.14 5.43 -14.48
N ALA A 58 0.35 4.96 -15.71
CA ALA A 58 -0.75 4.67 -16.63
C ALA A 58 -1.59 3.48 -16.16
N ILE A 59 -0.96 2.40 -15.69
CA ILE A 59 -1.65 1.26 -15.09
C ILE A 59 -2.45 1.71 -13.85
N THR A 60 -1.84 2.50 -12.97
CA THR A 60 -2.48 2.96 -11.74
C THR A 60 -3.71 3.84 -12.04
N ALA A 61 -3.66 4.66 -13.09
CA ALA A 61 -4.82 5.45 -13.54
C ALA A 61 -5.98 4.57 -14.04
N LEU A 62 -5.68 3.48 -14.76
CA LEU A 62 -6.70 2.50 -15.17
C LEU A 62 -7.30 1.77 -13.96
N MET A 63 -6.47 1.41 -12.97
CA MET A 63 -6.92 0.81 -11.71
C MET A 63 -7.84 1.76 -10.93
N GLU A 64 -7.48 3.04 -10.77
CA GLU A 64 -8.33 4.05 -10.15
C GLU A 64 -9.70 4.14 -10.84
N ALA A 65 -9.70 4.28 -12.17
CA ALA A 65 -10.94 4.37 -12.95
C ALA A 65 -11.80 3.12 -12.75
N ARG A 66 -11.21 1.92 -12.83
CA ARG A 66 -11.94 0.67 -12.69
C ARG A 66 -12.51 0.47 -11.29
N LEU A 67 -11.72 0.76 -10.25
CA LEU A 67 -12.18 0.67 -8.86
C LEU A 67 -13.36 1.60 -8.58
N ASN A 68 -13.37 2.80 -9.18
CA ASN A 68 -14.52 3.70 -9.07
C ASN A 68 -15.73 3.22 -9.88
N THR A 69 -15.53 2.59 -11.04
CA THR A 69 -16.65 1.97 -11.79
C THR A 69 -17.27 0.82 -11.01
N LEU A 70 -16.45 -0.03 -10.38
CA LEU A 70 -16.91 -1.17 -9.57
C LEU A 70 -17.83 -0.74 -8.43
N ARG A 71 -17.79 0.52 -7.96
CA ARG A 71 -18.74 1.02 -6.96
C ARG A 71 -20.19 1.02 -7.46
N ASN A 72 -20.43 1.07 -8.77
CA ASN A 72 -21.79 0.99 -9.32
C ASN A 72 -22.19 -0.44 -9.69
N GLU A 73 -21.26 -1.40 -9.62
CA GLU A 73 -21.45 -2.77 -10.08
C GLU A 73 -21.44 -3.77 -8.91
N GLU A 74 -20.71 -3.46 -7.84
CA GLU A 74 -20.47 -4.34 -6.70
C GLU A 74 -21.00 -3.70 -5.41
N PRO A 75 -22.18 -4.12 -4.91
CA PRO A 75 -22.80 -3.51 -3.73
C PRO A 75 -21.92 -3.54 -2.47
N LEU A 76 -21.16 -4.62 -2.26
CA LEU A 76 -20.26 -4.70 -1.11
C LEU A 76 -19.10 -3.69 -1.19
N TRP A 77 -18.60 -3.45 -2.40
CA TRP A 77 -17.55 -2.47 -2.63
C TRP A 77 -18.06 -1.04 -2.45
N GLU A 78 -19.26 -0.75 -2.93
CA GLU A 78 -19.94 0.53 -2.76
C GLU A 78 -20.12 0.89 -1.27
N MET A 79 -20.58 -0.07 -0.47
CA MET A 79 -20.74 0.10 0.96
C MET A 79 -19.40 0.31 1.68
N LEU A 80 -18.32 -0.29 1.21
CA LEU A 80 -17.01 -0.24 1.85
C LEU A 80 -16.19 1.00 1.45
N VAL A 81 -16.22 1.37 0.17
CA VAL A 81 -15.34 2.39 -0.43
C VAL A 81 -16.15 3.49 -1.08
N SER A 82 -15.95 4.71 -0.58
CA SER A 82 -16.54 5.93 -1.10
C SER A 82 -15.82 6.42 -2.36
N ALA A 83 -14.49 6.27 -2.46
CA ALA A 83 -13.74 6.59 -3.67
C ALA A 83 -12.34 5.95 -3.66
N ALA A 84 -11.83 5.62 -4.85
CA ALA A 84 -10.41 5.42 -5.09
C ALA A 84 -9.83 6.71 -5.70
N ILE A 85 -8.72 7.20 -5.16
CA ILE A 85 -8.09 8.46 -5.61
C ILE A 85 -6.61 8.21 -5.88
N ARG A 86 -6.14 8.55 -7.07
CA ARG A 86 -4.72 8.46 -7.45
C ARG A 86 -3.96 9.72 -7.03
N GLY A 87 -2.79 9.53 -6.43
CA GLY A 87 -1.86 10.63 -6.17
C GLY A 87 -2.41 11.72 -5.23
N ARG A 88 -3.30 11.35 -4.30
CA ARG A 88 -3.83 12.28 -3.29
C ARG A 88 -2.67 12.82 -2.45
N GLU A 89 -2.55 14.14 -2.38
CA GLU A 89 -1.50 14.77 -1.58
C GLU A 89 -1.73 14.55 -0.08
N MET A 90 -0.64 14.25 0.61
CA MET A 90 -0.59 14.09 2.05
C MET A 90 0.73 14.59 2.61
N ILE A 91 0.73 14.86 3.90
CA ILE A 91 1.92 15.23 4.65
C ILE A 91 2.60 13.99 5.27
N SER A 92 3.92 14.03 5.45
CA SER A 92 4.65 13.07 6.29
C SER A 92 4.26 13.20 7.77
N TYR A 93 4.68 12.24 8.61
CA TYR A 93 4.34 12.18 10.04
C TYR A 93 4.70 13.44 10.84
N ASP A 94 5.69 14.20 10.36
CA ASP A 94 6.20 15.42 10.97
C ASP A 94 5.90 16.69 10.16
N GLY A 95 5.23 16.55 9.02
CA GLY A 95 4.95 17.63 8.09
C GLY A 95 6.17 18.13 7.31
N SER A 96 7.36 17.53 7.45
CA SER A 96 8.55 17.95 6.69
C SER A 96 8.38 17.78 5.18
N HIS A 97 7.53 16.84 4.76
CA HIS A 97 7.18 16.63 3.36
C HIS A 97 5.68 16.81 3.13
N LEU A 98 5.31 17.86 2.39
CA LEU A 98 3.90 18.25 2.18
C LEU A 98 3.21 17.62 0.96
N GLU A 99 3.99 17.22 -0.03
CA GLU A 99 3.51 16.79 -1.35
C GLU A 99 3.76 15.30 -1.57
N LYS A 100 3.56 14.50 -0.52
CA LYS A 100 3.67 13.04 -0.62
C LYS A 100 2.40 12.54 -1.32
N ARG A 101 2.57 11.73 -2.36
CA ARG A 101 1.48 11.30 -3.25
C ARG A 101 1.54 9.78 -3.41
N PRO A 102 0.92 9.01 -2.50
CA PRO A 102 0.77 7.58 -2.69
C PRO A 102 0.06 7.28 -4.00
N ASP A 103 0.35 6.13 -4.58
CA ASP A 103 -0.20 5.78 -5.88
C ASP A 103 -1.73 5.70 -5.84
N LEU A 104 -2.31 5.08 -4.81
CA LEU A 104 -3.76 5.03 -4.60
C LEU A 104 -4.14 5.27 -3.13
N SER A 105 -5.27 5.92 -2.94
CA SER A 105 -5.92 6.16 -1.64
C SER A 105 -7.36 5.73 -1.70
N LEU A 106 -7.77 4.82 -0.82
CA LEU A 106 -9.18 4.42 -0.67
C LEU A 106 -9.83 5.21 0.47
N LEU A 107 -10.85 6.00 0.13
CA LEU A 107 -11.74 6.61 1.11
C LEU A 107 -12.77 5.57 1.54
N LEU A 108 -12.76 5.16 2.81
CA LEU A 108 -13.71 4.18 3.35
C LEU A 108 -14.99 4.88 3.82
N THR A 109 -16.16 4.30 3.56
CA THR A 109 -17.47 4.97 3.71
C THR A 109 -17.84 5.28 5.16
N GLU A 110 -17.69 4.32 6.09
CA GLU A 110 -18.21 4.47 7.46
C GLU A 110 -17.16 4.28 8.57
N ALA A 111 -15.96 3.78 8.22
CA ALA A 111 -14.98 3.36 9.24
C ALA A 111 -13.94 4.43 9.58
N ARG A 112 -13.75 5.47 8.75
CA ARG A 112 -12.59 6.37 8.87
C ARG A 112 -12.86 7.80 8.43
N HIS A 113 -12.17 8.73 9.09
CA HIS A 113 -12.21 10.14 8.74
C HIS A 113 -11.59 10.35 7.34
N PRO A 114 -12.23 11.11 6.42
CA PRO A 114 -11.81 11.22 5.01
C PRO A 114 -10.37 11.68 4.78
N ASN A 115 -9.79 12.36 5.76
CA ASN A 115 -8.39 12.78 5.70
C ASN A 115 -7.38 11.63 5.82
N PHE A 116 -7.82 10.46 6.29
CA PHE A 116 -6.97 9.29 6.57
C PHE A 116 -7.42 8.06 5.77
N PRO A 117 -7.26 8.08 4.43
CA PRO A 117 -7.55 6.93 3.57
C PRO A 117 -6.69 5.72 3.92
N LEU A 118 -7.14 4.53 3.52
CA LEU A 118 -6.25 3.39 3.39
C LEU A 118 -5.31 3.65 2.21
N ILE A 119 -4.01 3.60 2.47
CA ILE A 119 -2.98 3.83 1.45
C ILE A 119 -2.62 2.53 0.74
N ILE A 120 -2.56 2.61 -0.58
CA ILE A 120 -2.06 1.56 -1.47
C ILE A 120 -0.91 2.16 -2.27
N GLU A 121 0.29 1.61 -2.10
CA GLU A 121 1.43 1.94 -2.95
C GLU A 121 1.59 0.88 -4.03
N CYS A 122 1.75 1.31 -5.28
CA CYS A 122 1.78 0.42 -6.44
C CYS A 122 3.20 0.33 -6.99
N LYS A 123 3.63 -0.85 -7.42
CA LYS A 123 4.94 -1.02 -8.06
C LYS A 123 4.86 -2.01 -9.21
N LEU A 124 5.50 -1.68 -10.33
CA LEU A 124 5.80 -2.70 -11.35
C LEU A 124 6.86 -3.67 -10.80
N ILE A 125 6.77 -4.95 -11.20
CA ILE A 125 7.81 -5.96 -10.95
C ILE A 125 8.20 -6.63 -12.26
N ASP A 126 9.49 -6.56 -12.57
CA ASP A 126 10.16 -7.38 -13.57
C ASP A 126 11.67 -7.46 -13.27
N ALA A 127 12.28 -8.62 -13.47
CA ALA A 127 13.66 -8.88 -13.11
C ALA A 127 14.67 -7.96 -13.83
N LYS A 128 14.30 -7.39 -14.98
CA LYS A 128 15.20 -6.61 -15.84
C LYS A 128 15.30 -5.14 -15.43
N THR A 129 14.17 -4.50 -15.13
CA THR A 129 14.06 -3.05 -14.96
C THR A 129 13.36 -2.64 -13.67
N LYS A 130 12.55 -3.52 -13.09
CA LYS A 130 11.76 -3.26 -11.89
C LYS A 130 11.97 -4.36 -10.83
N PRO A 131 13.22 -4.52 -10.34
CA PRO A 131 13.53 -5.58 -9.38
C PRO A 131 12.87 -5.32 -8.02
N VAL A 132 12.68 -6.38 -7.23
CA VAL A 132 12.09 -6.34 -5.87
C VAL A 132 12.76 -5.34 -4.92
N ARG A 133 14.03 -4.98 -5.16
CA ARG A 133 14.72 -3.93 -4.39
C ARG A 133 14.00 -2.58 -4.52
N LEU A 134 13.51 -2.22 -5.70
CA LEU A 134 12.76 -0.96 -5.90
C LEU A 134 11.39 -1.01 -5.22
N TYR A 135 10.73 -2.17 -5.24
CA TYR A 135 9.50 -2.40 -4.48
C TYR A 135 9.66 -2.11 -2.98
N CYS A 136 10.80 -2.55 -2.42
CA CYS A 136 11.08 -2.34 -1.00
C CYS A 136 11.59 -0.92 -0.70
N ASN A 137 12.60 -0.44 -1.45
CA ASN A 137 13.24 0.85 -1.20
C ASN A 137 12.35 2.04 -1.55
N ASP A 138 11.64 1.97 -2.67
CA ASP A 138 10.90 3.11 -3.21
C ASP A 138 9.40 3.02 -2.91
N GLY A 139 8.93 1.89 -2.36
CA GLY A 139 7.56 1.70 -1.91
C GLY A 139 7.50 1.43 -0.40
N LEU A 140 7.81 0.19 0.01
CA LEU A 140 7.64 -0.28 1.40
C LEU A 140 8.30 0.65 2.45
N ALA A 141 9.51 1.14 2.19
CA ALA A 141 10.24 2.01 3.11
C ALA A 141 9.49 3.33 3.42
N ARG A 142 8.61 3.80 2.53
CA ARG A 142 7.80 5.01 2.75
C ARG A 142 6.82 4.84 3.91
N PHE A 143 6.26 3.65 4.10
CA PHE A 143 5.40 3.34 5.25
C PHE A 143 6.18 3.31 6.57
N ILE A 144 7.41 2.82 6.51
CA ILE A 144 8.28 2.61 7.67
C ILE A 144 8.83 3.94 8.19
N ASN A 145 9.22 4.81 7.26
CA ASN A 145 9.81 6.12 7.56
C ASN A 145 8.76 7.20 7.86
N GLY A 146 7.48 6.85 7.83
CA GLY A 146 6.39 7.78 8.15
C GLY A 146 6.06 8.77 7.03
N GLU A 147 6.42 8.45 5.80
CA GLU A 147 6.04 9.23 4.62
C GLU A 147 4.58 8.96 4.24
N TYR A 148 4.18 7.70 4.29
CA TYR A 148 2.83 7.23 3.96
C TYR A 148 2.21 6.47 5.12
N ALA A 149 0.88 6.54 5.25
CA ALA A 149 0.08 5.80 6.23
C ALA A 149 0.60 5.88 7.68
N TRP A 150 1.30 6.95 8.05
CA TRP A 150 1.89 7.11 9.39
C TRP A 150 0.85 7.14 10.50
N TYR A 151 -0.39 7.50 10.17
CA TYR A 151 -1.56 7.48 11.04
C TYR A 151 -2.21 6.10 11.19
N ASP A 152 -1.86 5.14 10.33
CA ASP A 152 -2.52 3.84 10.23
C ASP A 152 -1.68 2.72 10.85
N GLN A 153 -2.33 1.60 11.13
CA GLN A 153 -1.69 0.34 11.51
C GLN A 153 -1.56 -0.62 10.32
N GLN A 154 -2.26 -0.35 9.21
CA GLN A 154 -2.25 -1.18 8.02
C GLN A 154 -2.08 -0.35 6.74
N ALA A 155 -1.42 -0.94 5.76
CA ALA A 155 -1.33 -0.42 4.40
C ALA A 155 -1.26 -1.57 3.39
N VAL A 156 -1.42 -1.26 2.10
CA VAL A 156 -1.31 -2.23 1.02
C VAL A 156 -0.14 -1.86 0.10
N MET A 157 0.62 -2.85 -0.32
CA MET A 157 1.52 -2.77 -1.46
C MET A 157 0.96 -3.65 -2.59
N LEU A 158 0.64 -3.03 -3.72
CA LEU A 158 0.17 -3.72 -4.93
C LEU A 158 1.32 -3.83 -5.93
N ALA A 159 1.69 -5.05 -6.32
CA ALA A 159 2.64 -5.29 -7.40
C ALA A 159 1.90 -5.65 -8.69
N TYR A 160 2.24 -4.99 -9.80
CA TYR A 160 1.88 -5.44 -11.14
C TYR A 160 3.05 -6.27 -11.69
N VAL A 161 2.90 -7.59 -11.68
CA VAL A 161 4.00 -8.52 -12.01
C VAL A 161 3.97 -8.86 -13.49
N ARG A 162 5.11 -8.66 -14.18
CA ARG A 162 5.26 -8.92 -15.62
C ARG A 162 6.09 -10.15 -15.94
N ASP A 163 6.65 -10.79 -14.92
CA ASP A 163 7.44 -12.01 -15.04
C ASP A 163 6.95 -13.06 -14.04
N THR A 164 7.78 -14.06 -13.74
CA THR A 164 7.43 -15.16 -12.84
C THR A 164 7.78 -14.89 -11.37
N SER A 165 8.13 -13.64 -11.02
CA SER A 165 8.51 -13.27 -9.65
C SER A 165 7.32 -13.40 -8.71
N THR A 166 7.47 -14.12 -7.61
CA THR A 166 6.43 -14.24 -6.56
C THR A 166 6.89 -13.68 -5.22
N ILE A 167 5.98 -13.43 -4.29
CA ILE A 167 6.31 -13.03 -2.92
C ILE A 167 7.26 -14.05 -2.28
N ALA A 168 6.96 -15.34 -2.42
CA ALA A 168 7.76 -16.42 -1.83
C ALA A 168 9.17 -16.53 -2.44
N THR A 169 9.31 -16.31 -3.75
CA THR A 169 10.60 -16.46 -4.46
C THR A 169 11.43 -15.18 -4.48
N SER A 170 10.79 -14.01 -4.31
CA SER A 170 11.42 -12.71 -4.52
C SER A 170 11.36 -11.82 -3.28
N LEU A 171 10.17 -11.50 -2.77
CA LEU A 171 10.01 -10.55 -1.66
C LEU A 171 10.51 -11.12 -0.33
N MET A 172 10.06 -12.31 0.05
CA MET A 172 10.43 -12.94 1.31
C MET A 172 11.94 -13.15 1.42
N PRO A 173 12.67 -13.67 0.40
CA PRO A 173 14.12 -13.76 0.45
C PRO A 173 14.81 -12.39 0.49
N HIS A 174 14.26 -11.37 -0.18
CA HIS A 174 14.82 -10.02 -0.14
C HIS A 174 14.73 -9.43 1.28
N LEU A 175 13.55 -9.43 1.90
CA LEU A 175 13.37 -8.94 3.27
C LEU A 175 14.17 -9.77 4.29
N GLY A 176 14.21 -11.09 4.11
CA GLY A 176 14.99 -12.01 4.96
C GLY A 176 16.49 -11.71 4.97
N LYS A 177 17.05 -11.15 3.88
CA LYS A 177 18.45 -10.73 3.83
C LYS A 177 18.74 -9.51 4.71
N HIS A 178 17.74 -8.70 5.04
CA HIS A 178 17.91 -7.47 5.84
C HIS A 178 17.49 -7.66 7.30
N ARG A 179 16.53 -8.55 7.55
CA ARG A 179 16.02 -8.83 8.89
C ARG A 179 17.13 -9.18 9.88
N ASN A 180 17.04 -8.62 11.09
CA ASN A 180 18.00 -8.78 12.19
C ASN A 180 19.42 -8.27 11.91
N LYS A 181 19.64 -7.52 10.82
CA LYS A 181 20.88 -6.78 10.63
C LYS A 181 20.85 -5.47 11.39
N GLU A 182 22.02 -4.99 11.79
CA GLU A 182 22.19 -3.71 12.49
C GLU A 182 21.58 -2.54 11.70
N THR A 183 21.65 -2.60 10.37
CA THR A 183 20.96 -1.69 9.46
C THR A 183 19.88 -2.46 8.67
N ASP A 184 18.73 -2.72 9.30
CA ASP A 184 17.53 -3.20 8.60
C ASP A 184 16.67 -2.00 8.15
N PRO A 185 16.77 -1.55 6.88
CA PRO A 185 16.00 -0.41 6.40
C PRO A 185 14.49 -0.69 6.36
N PHE A 186 14.11 -1.97 6.48
CA PHE A 186 12.72 -2.40 6.44
C PHE A 186 12.17 -2.76 7.82
N ALA A 187 12.99 -2.73 8.88
CA ALA A 187 12.59 -3.04 10.26
C ALA A 187 11.63 -4.24 10.37
N SER A 188 11.95 -5.35 9.69
CA SER A 188 11.00 -6.45 9.48
C SER A 188 10.84 -7.30 10.75
N GLU A 189 9.76 -7.07 11.50
CA GLU A 189 9.40 -7.87 12.67
C GLU A 189 8.90 -9.27 12.24
N GLN A 190 8.09 -9.31 11.18
CA GLN A 190 7.57 -10.53 10.57
C GLN A 190 7.76 -10.46 9.05
N LEU A 191 8.38 -11.50 8.49
CA LEU A 191 8.48 -11.68 7.04
C LEU A 191 7.10 -11.97 6.43
N PRO A 192 6.91 -11.78 5.10
CA PRO A 192 5.65 -12.06 4.45
C PRO A 192 5.13 -13.46 4.76
N GLU A 193 3.93 -13.56 5.33
CA GLU A 193 3.19 -14.78 5.59
C GLU A 193 1.98 -14.81 4.65
N ALA A 194 1.80 -15.90 3.91
CA ALA A 194 0.71 -16.04 2.96
C ALA A 194 -0.68 -15.92 3.64
N ILE A 195 -1.64 -15.32 2.94
CA ILE A 195 -3.02 -15.13 3.42
C ILE A 195 -3.97 -15.85 2.48
N GLY A 196 -4.79 -16.77 3.02
CA GLY A 196 -5.85 -17.45 2.25
C GLY A 196 -5.36 -18.62 1.38
N THR A 197 -6.14 -18.98 0.36
CA THR A 197 -5.89 -20.10 -0.56
C THR A 197 -5.34 -19.64 -1.92
N THR A 198 -4.86 -20.60 -2.70
CA THR A 198 -3.82 -20.55 -3.77
C THR A 198 -3.97 -19.57 -4.94
N ASP A 199 -5.09 -18.87 -5.10
CA ASP A 199 -5.40 -18.20 -6.37
C ASP A 199 -4.80 -16.79 -6.48
N LEU A 200 -4.39 -16.20 -5.35
CA LEU A 200 -3.72 -14.91 -5.27
C LEU A 200 -2.36 -15.08 -4.59
N ASP A 201 -1.31 -14.44 -5.13
CA ASP A 201 -0.06 -14.26 -4.38
C ASP A 201 -0.25 -13.09 -3.42
N LEU A 202 -0.81 -13.44 -2.27
CA LEU A 202 -1.22 -12.54 -1.21
C LEU A 202 -0.48 -12.93 0.08
N ALA A 203 0.18 -11.96 0.70
CA ALA A 203 0.83 -12.16 1.99
C ALA A 203 0.72 -10.91 2.86
N ARG A 204 0.97 -11.06 4.17
CA ARG A 204 1.17 -9.92 5.09
C ARG A 204 2.51 -10.00 5.77
N SER A 205 3.12 -8.84 5.96
CA SER A 205 4.36 -8.66 6.72
C SER A 205 4.11 -7.66 7.84
N LYS A 206 5.04 -7.59 8.80
CA LYS A 206 4.98 -6.65 9.92
C LYS A 206 6.29 -5.91 10.06
N HIS A 207 6.20 -4.59 10.13
CA HIS A 207 7.36 -3.69 10.09
C HIS A 207 7.32 -2.71 11.26
N GLY A 208 8.42 -2.58 11.98
CA GLY A 208 8.60 -1.58 13.02
C GLY A 208 8.64 -0.16 12.43
N ARG A 209 8.27 0.84 13.24
CA ARG A 209 8.35 2.26 12.89
C ARG A 209 9.04 3.02 14.01
N ASN A 210 10.14 3.70 13.67
CA ASN A 210 11.02 4.33 14.66
C ASN A 210 10.79 5.83 14.84
N PHE A 211 9.85 6.43 14.09
CA PHE A 211 9.44 7.82 14.30
C PHE A 211 8.48 7.95 15.49
N ARG A 212 8.27 9.18 15.96
CA ARG A 212 7.32 9.51 17.04
C ARG A 212 6.36 10.57 16.54
N TYR A 213 5.09 10.49 16.94
CA TYR A 213 4.13 11.55 16.63
C TYR A 213 4.55 12.87 17.29
N ILE A 214 4.49 13.96 16.53
CA ILE A 214 4.78 15.27 17.11
C ILE A 214 3.69 15.65 18.12
N GLY A 215 4.08 16.32 19.20
CA GLY A 215 3.14 16.81 20.21
C GLY A 215 2.75 15.78 21.27
N SER A 216 3.15 14.51 21.13
CA SER A 216 3.02 13.51 22.17
C SER A 216 4.32 12.76 22.43
N ARG A 217 4.81 12.85 23.68
CA ARG A 217 6.00 12.08 24.11
C ARG A 217 5.71 10.59 24.31
N HIS A 218 4.43 10.20 24.37
CA HIS A 218 4.01 8.85 24.76
C HIS A 218 3.38 8.02 23.65
N TYR A 219 3.07 8.59 22.48
CA TYR A 219 2.48 7.86 21.37
C TYR A 219 3.53 7.54 20.30
N ALA A 220 4.07 6.32 20.37
CA ALA A 220 4.75 5.72 19.23
C ALA A 220 3.69 5.23 18.23
N PRO A 221 3.97 5.26 16.92
CA PRO A 221 3.04 4.75 15.91
C PRO A 221 2.82 3.25 16.01
N GLY A 222 3.68 2.53 16.73
CA GLY A 222 3.71 1.07 16.72
C GLY A 222 4.08 0.51 15.33
N PRO A 223 4.14 -0.82 15.20
CA PRO A 223 4.41 -1.44 13.92
C PRO A 223 3.25 -1.24 12.93
N ILE A 224 3.57 -1.35 11.64
CA ILE A 224 2.59 -1.38 10.55
C ILE A 224 2.54 -2.80 9.95
N VAL A 225 1.34 -3.28 9.66
CA VAL A 225 1.11 -4.49 8.89
C VAL A 225 0.92 -4.11 7.43
N VAL A 226 1.73 -4.66 6.54
CA VAL A 226 1.63 -4.38 5.10
C VAL A 226 1.08 -5.62 4.39
N TRP A 227 -0.04 -5.44 3.70
CA TRP A 227 -0.62 -6.45 2.83
C TRP A 227 0.03 -6.35 1.46
N HIS A 228 0.63 -7.44 1.00
CA HIS A 228 1.29 -7.55 -0.28
C HIS A 228 0.38 -8.33 -1.22
N LEU A 229 -0.13 -7.67 -2.26
CA LEU A 229 -0.84 -8.33 -3.35
C LEU A 229 0.04 -8.27 -4.60
N TRP A 230 0.48 -9.43 -5.08
CA TRP A 230 1.25 -9.54 -6.32
C TRP A 230 0.32 -10.06 -7.42
N ALA A 231 -0.09 -9.14 -8.30
CA ALA A 231 -1.07 -9.39 -9.32
C ALA A 231 -0.38 -9.79 -10.64
N PHE A 232 -0.57 -11.05 -11.05
CA PHE A 232 0.00 -11.59 -12.29
C PHE A 232 -0.93 -11.39 -13.48
N SER A 233 -0.37 -11.58 -14.67
CA SER A 233 -1.13 -12.13 -15.78
C SER A 233 -1.18 -13.65 -15.64
N PHE A 234 -2.37 -14.23 -15.47
CA PHE A 234 -2.54 -15.64 -15.80
C PHE A 234 -2.59 -15.74 -17.33
N ASP A 235 -1.58 -16.38 -17.93
CA ASP A 235 -1.76 -16.92 -19.27
C ASP A 235 -2.71 -18.12 -19.13
N ALA A 236 -3.95 -17.94 -19.56
CA ALA A 236 -4.97 -18.99 -19.58
C ALA A 236 -4.70 -20.04 -20.70
N GLU A 237 -3.45 -20.40 -20.96
CA GLU A 237 -3.09 -21.25 -22.10
C GLU A 237 -2.12 -22.42 -21.82
N THR A 238 -1.89 -22.79 -20.56
CA THR A 238 -1.28 -24.10 -20.24
C THR A 238 -1.92 -24.76 -19.02
N ALA A 239 -3.07 -25.39 -19.24
CA ALA A 239 -3.58 -26.51 -18.44
C ALA A 239 -4.14 -27.57 -19.39
#